data_AF-A0AAN8MEW2-F1
#
_entry.id   AF-A0AAN8MEW2-F1
#
_cell.length_a   1.000
_cell.length_b   1.000
_cell.length_c   1.000
_cell.angle_alpha   90.00
_cell.angle_beta   90.00
_cell.angle_gamma   90.00
#
_symmetry.space_group_name_H-M   'P 1'
#
loop_
_entity.id
_entity.type
_entity.pdbx_description
1 polymer ?
#
loop_
_entity_poly.entity_id
_entity_poly.type
_entity_poly.pdbx_seq_one_letter_code
_entity_poly.pdbx_strand_id
1 'polypeptide(L)'
;MSMYPEAFDTLINDTRFSDVKVVVGPEKTVYNLHRNFLASHSGYFTRVLYDSYQKPKKGEERTVRLPKINSTAFKALLTWIYGGKFVLHDYKENIVEIYNAINYLQISDPALGSGFLEQVIAAIGSGLLESPSRVSSLGCAIPNPFTLLGKLLATAPKTDHAVLQSMANKLVSLYKVPWEELSAFTAKDCETENSKLLFYMIAMALESYYEREREYTRSQPPGGFPRGFSYSRYGDY
;
A
#
# COMPACT_ATOMS: atom_id res chain seq x y z
N MET A 1 5.06 1.93 36.26
CA MET A 1 4.49 0.56 36.28
C MET A 1 4.43 0.07 34.84
N SER A 2 5.49 -0.59 34.35
CA SER A 2 5.52 -1.16 32.99
C SER A 2 4.74 -2.48 32.99
N MET A 3 3.46 -2.42 32.66
CA MET A 3 2.67 -3.62 32.38
C MET A 3 2.82 -3.88 30.89
N TYR A 4 3.61 -4.89 30.53
CA TYR A 4 3.69 -5.35 29.14
C TYR A 4 2.26 -5.62 28.65
N PRO A 5 1.81 -5.06 27.51
CA PRO A 5 0.66 -5.64 26.84
C PRO A 5 1.12 -7.03 26.38
N GLU A 6 0.65 -8.08 27.05
CA GLU A 6 0.87 -9.45 26.58
C GLU A 6 0.26 -9.54 25.18
N ALA A 7 1.14 -9.58 24.17
CA ALA A 7 0.72 -9.78 22.80
C ALA A 7 0.17 -11.20 22.68
N PHE A 8 -1.10 -11.34 22.27
CA PHE A 8 -1.76 -12.63 22.15
C PHE A 8 -1.38 -13.37 20.85
N ASP A 9 -0.26 -13.01 20.23
CA ASP A 9 0.22 -13.58 18.96
C ASP A 9 0.36 -15.11 19.02
N THR A 10 0.69 -15.64 20.20
CA THR A 10 0.80 -17.08 20.45
C THR A 10 -0.53 -17.82 20.32
N LEU A 11 -1.66 -17.11 20.37
CA LEU A 11 -2.99 -17.71 20.21
C LEU A 11 -3.36 -17.90 18.73
N ILE A 12 -2.60 -17.34 17.79
CA ILE A 12 -2.84 -17.57 16.36
C ILE A 12 -2.55 -19.05 16.06
N ASN A 13 -3.54 -19.77 15.54
CA ASN A 13 -3.52 -21.22 15.30
C ASN A 13 -3.43 -22.10 16.55
N ASP A 14 -3.55 -21.53 17.75
CA ASP A 14 -3.74 -22.34 18.95
C ASP A 14 -5.12 -23.00 18.88
N THR A 15 -5.15 -24.33 18.95
CA THR A 15 -6.40 -25.10 18.91
C THR A 15 -7.21 -24.98 20.20
N ARG A 16 -6.59 -24.51 21.29
CA ARG A 16 -7.27 -24.32 22.57
C ARG A 16 -8.24 -23.15 22.43
N PHE A 17 -9.53 -23.43 22.59
CA PHE A 17 -10.62 -22.45 22.52
C PHE A 17 -10.79 -21.73 21.17
N SER A 18 -10.07 -22.14 20.12
CA SER A 18 -10.37 -21.70 18.76
C SER A 18 -11.76 -22.18 18.37
N ASP A 19 -12.59 -21.27 17.89
CA ASP A 19 -14.01 -21.51 17.61
C ASP A 19 -14.44 -21.04 16.21
N VAL A 20 -13.46 -20.62 15.40
CA VAL A 20 -13.62 -20.29 13.99
C VAL A 20 -12.42 -20.76 13.17
N LYS A 21 -12.71 -21.38 12.03
CA LYS A 21 -11.73 -21.72 11.01
C LYS A 21 -11.78 -20.66 9.90
N VAL A 22 -10.65 -20.11 9.50
CA VAL A 22 -10.57 -19.15 8.39
C VAL A 22 -9.66 -19.70 7.30
N VAL A 23 -10.17 -19.80 6.09
CA VAL A 23 -9.43 -20.31 4.93
C VAL A 23 -9.15 -19.15 3.98
N VAL A 24 -7.88 -18.88 3.71
CA VAL A 24 -7.42 -17.64 3.07
C VAL A 24 -6.66 -17.90 1.80
N GLY A 25 -6.92 -17.05 0.80
CA GLY A 25 -6.20 -17.02 -0.46
C GLY A 25 -6.45 -18.23 -1.38
N PRO A 26 -5.86 -18.21 -2.58
CA PRO A 26 -5.95 -19.30 -3.54
C PRO A 26 -5.29 -20.59 -3.03
N GLU A 27 -4.25 -20.46 -2.21
CA GLU A 27 -3.52 -21.56 -1.57
C GLU A 27 -4.32 -22.23 -0.43
N LYS A 28 -5.45 -21.64 -0.04
CA LYS A 28 -6.33 -22.15 1.02
C LYS A 28 -5.60 -22.34 2.36
N THR A 29 -4.77 -21.37 2.74
CA THR A 29 -4.10 -21.34 4.05
C THR A 29 -5.16 -21.37 5.15
N VAL A 30 -5.06 -22.32 6.08
CA VAL A 30 -6.05 -22.53 7.14
C VAL A 30 -5.55 -21.90 8.43
N TYR A 31 -6.43 -21.13 9.09
CA TYR A 31 -6.21 -20.56 10.40
C TYR A 31 -7.27 -21.02 11.40
N ASN A 32 -6.85 -21.47 12.57
CA ASN A 32 -7.74 -21.71 13.72
C ASN A 32 -7.65 -20.48 14.63
N LEU A 33 -8.77 -19.78 14.79
CA LEU A 33 -8.81 -18.45 15.40
C LEU A 33 -9.96 -18.35 16.41
N HIS A 34 -9.96 -17.24 17.14
CA HIS A 34 -10.93 -16.90 18.17
C HIS A 34 -11.87 -15.82 17.65
N ARG A 35 -13.18 -16.09 17.65
CA ARG A 35 -14.20 -15.17 17.10
C ARG A 35 -14.17 -13.82 17.78
N ASN A 36 -13.92 -13.78 19.09
CA ASN A 36 -14.03 -12.56 19.88
C ASN A 36 -12.98 -11.55 19.46
N PHE A 37 -11.74 -12.00 19.22
CA PHE A 37 -10.66 -11.16 18.69
C PHE A 37 -10.98 -10.64 17.29
N LEU A 38 -11.50 -11.50 16.41
CA LEU A 38 -11.85 -11.09 15.05
C LEU A 38 -13.00 -10.07 15.04
N ALA A 39 -14.08 -10.36 15.77
CA ALA A 39 -15.26 -9.49 15.80
C ALA A 39 -14.95 -8.13 16.46
N SER A 40 -14.14 -8.09 17.53
CA SER A 40 -13.81 -6.82 18.19
C SER A 40 -13.01 -5.86 17.31
N HIS A 41 -12.33 -6.34 16.26
CA HIS A 41 -11.48 -5.53 15.39
C HIS A 41 -11.98 -5.42 13.95
N SER A 42 -13.05 -6.13 13.56
CA SER A 42 -13.52 -6.20 12.18
C SER A 42 -15.05 -6.20 12.09
N GLY A 43 -15.59 -5.21 11.37
CA GLY A 43 -17.02 -5.15 11.04
C GLY A 43 -17.47 -6.31 10.14
N TYR A 44 -16.60 -6.76 9.23
CA TYR A 44 -16.86 -7.94 8.39
C TYR A 44 -17.04 -9.20 9.25
N PHE A 45 -16.08 -9.48 10.13
CA PHE A 45 -16.14 -10.67 10.98
C PHE A 45 -17.28 -10.58 12.00
N THR A 46 -17.56 -9.40 12.55
CA THR A 46 -18.75 -9.19 13.40
C THR A 46 -20.01 -9.66 12.68
N ARG A 47 -20.24 -9.18 11.45
CA ARG A 47 -21.43 -9.55 10.66
C ARG A 47 -21.45 -11.04 10.32
N VAL A 48 -20.40 -11.55 9.70
CA VAL A 48 -20.36 -12.94 9.20
C VAL A 48 -20.45 -13.96 10.33
N LEU A 49 -19.76 -13.69 11.45
CA LEU A 49 -19.78 -14.59 12.58
C LEU A 49 -21.13 -14.50 13.29
N TYR A 50 -21.66 -13.31 13.58
CA TYR A 50 -22.97 -13.16 14.21
C TYR A 50 -24.08 -13.92 13.46
N ASP A 51 -24.16 -13.75 12.14
CA ASP A 51 -25.14 -14.45 11.29
C ASP A 51 -24.96 -15.97 11.36
N SER A 52 -23.71 -16.44 11.35
CA SER A 52 -23.40 -17.88 11.48
C SER A 52 -23.78 -18.46 12.85
N TYR A 53 -23.76 -17.65 13.92
CA TYR A 53 -24.17 -18.04 15.26
C TYR A 53 -25.70 -18.06 15.43
N GLN A 54 -26.43 -17.18 14.74
CA GLN A 54 -27.90 -17.18 14.80
C GLN A 54 -28.55 -18.31 13.99
N LYS A 55 -27.94 -18.73 12.88
CA LYS A 55 -28.49 -19.75 11.99
C LYS A 55 -27.46 -20.85 11.71
N PRO A 56 -27.11 -21.67 12.72
CA PRO A 56 -26.16 -22.75 12.53
C PRO A 56 -26.72 -23.77 11.53
N LYS A 57 -26.01 -23.99 10.42
CA LYS A 57 -26.30 -25.11 9.52
C LYS A 57 -25.85 -26.41 10.22
N LYS A 58 -26.72 -27.42 10.26
CA LYS A 58 -26.41 -28.72 10.87
C LYS A 58 -25.14 -29.32 10.22
N GLY A 59 -24.12 -29.56 11.04
CA GLY A 59 -22.89 -30.26 10.64
C GLY A 59 -21.79 -29.39 10.02
N GLU A 60 -21.96 -28.07 9.91
CA GLU A 60 -20.88 -27.20 9.42
C GLU A 60 -19.96 -26.75 10.57
N GLU A 61 -18.68 -27.12 10.48
CA GLU A 61 -17.61 -26.45 11.19
C GLU A 61 -17.54 -24.99 10.72
N ARG A 62 -17.54 -24.02 11.66
CA ARG A 62 -17.64 -22.59 11.37
C ARG A 62 -16.44 -22.10 10.57
N THR A 63 -16.58 -22.18 9.26
CA THR A 63 -15.50 -21.91 8.30
C THR A 63 -15.79 -20.65 7.50
N VAL A 64 -14.99 -19.62 7.69
CA VAL A 64 -15.00 -18.41 6.86
C VAL A 64 -14.01 -18.59 5.71
N ARG A 65 -14.42 -18.28 4.47
CA ARG A 65 -13.56 -18.39 3.29
C ARG A 65 -13.27 -17.02 2.71
N LEU A 66 -11.99 -16.71 2.54
CA LEU A 66 -11.46 -15.44 2.03
C LEU A 66 -10.58 -15.69 0.80
N PRO A 67 -11.12 -16.21 -0.32
CA PRO A 67 -10.32 -16.69 -1.45
C PRO A 67 -9.55 -15.58 -2.18
N LYS A 68 -10.00 -14.33 -2.07
CA LYS A 68 -9.39 -13.17 -2.74
C LYS A 68 -8.38 -12.41 -1.87
N ILE A 69 -8.25 -12.77 -0.59
CA ILE A 69 -7.32 -12.12 0.33
C ILE A 69 -5.97 -12.83 0.26
N ASN A 70 -4.90 -12.07 0.12
CA ASN A 70 -3.53 -12.59 0.15
C ASN A 70 -3.20 -13.14 1.55
N SER A 71 -2.58 -14.32 1.61
CA SER A 71 -2.25 -15.01 2.87
C SER A 71 -1.31 -14.19 3.77
N THR A 72 -0.29 -13.55 3.19
CA THR A 72 0.68 -12.71 3.92
C THR A 72 0.01 -11.46 4.47
N ALA A 73 -0.83 -10.81 3.66
CA ALA A 73 -1.60 -9.65 4.10
C ALA A 73 -2.52 -10.01 5.27
N PHE A 74 -3.23 -11.15 5.19
CA PHE A 74 -4.09 -11.60 6.28
C PHE A 74 -3.30 -11.91 7.55
N LYS A 75 -2.15 -12.58 7.43
CA LYS A 75 -1.26 -12.85 8.56
C LYS A 75 -0.81 -11.55 9.25
N ALA A 76 -0.48 -10.52 8.47
CA ALA A 76 -0.12 -9.21 9.01
C ALA A 76 -1.26 -8.60 9.85
N LEU A 77 -2.51 -8.71 9.38
CA LEU A 77 -3.68 -8.26 10.14
C LEU A 77 -3.91 -9.09 11.41
N LEU A 78 -3.65 -10.39 11.40
CA LEU A 78 -3.76 -11.21 12.60
C LEU A 78 -2.74 -10.79 13.68
N THR A 79 -1.49 -10.54 13.29
CA THR A 79 -0.46 -10.03 14.21
C THR A 79 -0.89 -8.71 14.85
N TRP A 80 -1.58 -7.84 14.11
CA TRP A 80 -2.18 -6.65 14.69
C TRP A 80 -3.33 -6.97 15.64
N ILE A 81 -4.30 -7.76 15.19
CA ILE A 81 -5.52 -8.08 15.96
C ILE A 81 -5.20 -8.76 17.30
N TYR A 82 -4.17 -9.60 17.34
CA TYR A 82 -3.78 -10.35 18.54
C TYR A 82 -2.68 -9.64 19.33
N GLY A 83 -1.70 -9.04 18.67
CA GLY A 83 -0.51 -8.47 19.32
C GLY A 83 -0.51 -6.97 19.47
N GLY A 84 -1.42 -6.26 18.80
CA GLY A 84 -1.44 -4.79 18.73
C GLY A 84 -0.19 -4.21 18.05
N LYS A 85 0.57 -5.03 17.30
CA LYS A 85 1.84 -4.65 16.68
C LYS A 85 1.74 -4.79 15.17
N PHE A 86 2.10 -3.72 14.47
CA PHE A 86 2.23 -3.72 13.02
C PHE A 86 3.49 -2.94 12.66
N VAL A 87 4.41 -3.62 11.99
CA VAL A 87 5.66 -3.03 11.52
C VAL A 87 5.62 -3.04 10.00
N LEU A 88 5.37 -1.87 9.40
CA LEU A 88 5.20 -1.76 7.94
C LEU A 88 6.40 -2.30 7.15
N HIS A 89 7.62 -2.15 7.68
CA HIS A 89 8.84 -2.64 7.06
C HIS A 89 8.81 -4.13 6.74
N ASP A 90 8.24 -4.94 7.65
CA ASP A 90 8.19 -6.39 7.53
C ASP A 90 7.24 -6.85 6.40
N TYR A 91 6.39 -5.93 5.93
CA TYR A 91 5.38 -6.18 4.92
C TYR A 91 5.47 -5.22 3.72
N LYS A 92 6.66 -4.66 3.46
CA LYS A 92 6.90 -3.69 2.39
C LYS A 92 6.47 -4.16 0.99
N GLU A 93 6.47 -5.46 0.75
CA GLU A 93 6.06 -6.09 -0.52
C GLU A 93 4.55 -6.31 -0.63
N ASN A 94 3.81 -6.21 0.49
CA ASN A 94 2.37 -6.52 0.57
C ASN A 94 1.52 -5.32 1.00
N ILE A 95 2.05 -4.10 0.91
CA ILE A 95 1.36 -2.88 1.37
C ILE A 95 -0.02 -2.73 0.70
N VAL A 96 -0.09 -3.00 -0.61
CA VAL A 96 -1.34 -2.88 -1.39
C VAL A 96 -2.33 -3.97 -0.99
N GLU A 97 -1.86 -5.20 -0.83
CA GLU A 97 -2.69 -6.33 -0.40
C GLU A 97 -3.21 -6.14 1.03
N ILE A 98 -2.38 -5.59 1.93
CA ILE A 98 -2.76 -5.24 3.30
C ILE A 98 -3.81 -4.14 3.28
N TYR A 99 -3.61 -3.07 2.51
CA TYR A 99 -4.61 -2.02 2.34
C TYR A 99 -5.95 -2.56 1.82
N ASN A 100 -5.91 -3.41 0.80
CA ASN A 100 -7.12 -4.06 0.28
C ASN A 100 -7.80 -4.95 1.32
N ALA A 101 -7.02 -5.68 2.13
CA ALA A 101 -7.54 -6.53 3.19
C ALA A 101 -8.15 -5.73 4.35
N ILE A 102 -7.53 -4.61 4.74
CA ILE A 102 -8.05 -3.67 5.76
C ILE A 102 -9.44 -3.19 5.36
N ASN A 103 -9.58 -2.73 4.11
CA ASN A 103 -10.85 -2.25 3.56
C ASN A 103 -11.88 -3.37 3.45
N TYR A 104 -11.50 -4.50 2.87
CA TYR A 104 -12.42 -5.64 2.68
C TYR A 104 -12.94 -6.19 4.02
N LEU A 105 -12.05 -6.35 5.00
CA LEU A 105 -12.39 -6.87 6.32
C LEU A 105 -12.96 -5.79 7.25
N GLN A 106 -13.01 -4.53 6.82
CA GLN A 106 -13.59 -3.43 7.60
C GLN A 106 -12.92 -3.35 8.98
N ILE A 107 -11.58 -3.32 9.00
CA ILE A 107 -10.80 -3.22 10.24
C ILE A 107 -11.16 -1.90 10.92
N SER A 108 -11.66 -1.99 12.14
CA SER A 108 -12.32 -0.88 12.86
C SER A 108 -11.37 -0.10 13.76
N ASP A 109 -10.21 -0.67 14.08
CA ASP A 109 -9.16 0.00 14.85
C ASP A 109 -8.62 1.21 14.07
N PRO A 110 -8.68 2.45 14.59
CA PRO A 110 -8.21 3.62 13.86
C PRO A 110 -6.72 3.60 13.52
N ALA A 111 -5.88 2.97 14.34
CA ALA A 111 -4.44 2.98 14.14
C ALA A 111 -4.04 2.17 12.91
N LEU A 112 -4.66 0.99 12.69
CA LEU A 112 -4.42 0.19 11.48
C LEU A 112 -5.47 0.37 10.38
N GLY A 113 -6.69 0.78 10.68
CA GLY A 113 -7.76 1.02 9.71
C GLY A 113 -7.51 2.30 8.92
N SER A 114 -8.12 3.39 9.37
CA SER A 114 -7.96 4.71 8.75
C SER A 114 -6.52 5.24 8.80
N GLY A 115 -5.75 4.87 9.82
CA GLY A 115 -4.37 5.32 10.03
C GLY A 115 -3.33 4.65 9.13
N PHE A 116 -3.68 3.60 8.39
CA PHE A 116 -2.70 2.84 7.59
C PHE A 116 -1.97 3.70 6.57
N LEU A 117 -2.71 4.48 5.78
CA LEU A 117 -2.10 5.32 4.74
C LEU A 117 -1.18 6.37 5.34
N GLU A 118 -1.51 6.92 6.51
CA GLU A 118 -0.64 7.85 7.23
C GLU A 118 0.66 7.19 7.70
N GLN A 119 0.61 5.93 8.15
CA GLN A 119 1.81 5.15 8.46
C GLN A 119 2.69 4.94 7.21
N VAL A 120 2.08 4.68 6.05
CA VAL A 120 2.79 4.56 4.77
C VAL A 120 3.45 5.88 4.39
N ILE A 121 2.73 7.01 4.49
CA ILE A 121 3.26 8.35 4.21
C ILE A 121 4.40 8.72 5.15
N ALA A 122 4.30 8.34 6.43
CA ALA A 122 5.36 8.52 7.41
C ALA A 122 6.60 7.70 7.06
N ALA A 123 6.42 6.43 6.69
CA ALA A 123 7.51 5.52 6.31
C ALA A 123 8.23 5.96 5.03
N ILE A 124 7.51 6.53 4.05
CA ILE A 124 8.11 7.15 2.87
C ILE A 124 8.98 8.34 3.28
N GLY A 125 8.45 9.21 4.16
CA GLY A 125 9.16 10.39 4.62
C GLY A 125 10.44 10.09 5.42
N SER A 126 10.48 8.96 6.12
CA SER A 126 11.66 8.50 6.87
C SER A 126 12.64 7.65 6.04
N GLY A 127 12.35 7.40 4.75
CA GLY A 127 13.19 6.58 3.87
C GLY A 127 13.14 5.07 4.16
N LEU A 128 12.14 4.64 4.94
CA LEU A 128 11.96 3.26 5.42
C LEU A 128 11.42 2.31 4.34
N LEU A 129 10.80 2.88 3.30
CA LEU A 129 10.53 2.23 2.02
C LEU A 129 11.60 2.76 1.06
N GLU A 130 12.58 1.92 0.70
CA GLU A 130 13.79 2.37 0.02
C GLU A 130 13.51 3.20 -1.25
N SER A 131 14.36 4.23 -1.42
CA SER A 131 14.57 5.00 -2.65
C SER A 131 14.87 4.07 -3.85
N PRO A 132 14.61 4.50 -5.11
CA PRO A 132 14.74 3.75 -6.38
C PRO A 132 16.08 3.03 -6.71
N SER A 133 17.01 2.94 -5.76
CA SER A 133 18.40 2.55 -5.95
C SER A 133 18.68 1.16 -5.35
N ARG A 134 18.01 0.11 -5.82
CA ARG A 134 18.47 -1.32 -5.86
C ARG A 134 17.33 -2.26 -6.26
N VAL A 135 16.90 -2.21 -7.52
CA VAL A 135 16.26 -3.39 -8.14
C VAL A 135 17.39 -4.33 -8.57
N SER A 136 17.84 -5.17 -7.65
CA SER A 136 18.64 -6.34 -7.99
C SER A 136 17.74 -7.37 -8.67
N SER A 137 18.15 -7.78 -9.85
CA SER A 137 17.70 -8.96 -10.59
C SER A 137 17.41 -10.15 -9.66
N LEU A 138 16.15 -10.34 -9.26
CA LEU A 138 15.50 -11.60 -8.88
C LEU A 138 14.11 -11.25 -8.31
N GLY A 139 13.05 -11.44 -9.11
CA GLY A 139 11.74 -11.93 -8.65
C GLY A 139 10.90 -11.24 -7.55
N CYS A 140 11.32 -10.16 -6.87
CA CYS A 140 10.49 -9.42 -5.92
C CYS A 140 10.85 -7.93 -5.94
N ALA A 141 10.03 -7.13 -6.64
CA ALA A 141 10.23 -5.70 -6.78
C ALA A 141 9.56 -4.96 -5.63
N ILE A 142 10.36 -4.38 -4.72
CA ILE A 142 9.91 -3.31 -3.84
C ILE A 142 9.25 -2.23 -4.72
N PRO A 143 7.97 -1.87 -4.52
CA PRO A 143 7.36 -0.85 -5.37
C PRO A 143 7.98 0.51 -5.04
N ASN A 144 8.56 1.15 -6.04
CA ASN A 144 8.85 2.59 -6.04
C ASN A 144 7.66 3.34 -5.41
N PRO A 145 7.86 4.29 -4.47
CA PRO A 145 6.77 5.02 -3.81
C PRO A 145 5.71 5.61 -4.76
N PHE A 146 6.11 5.98 -5.99
CA PHE A 146 5.18 6.41 -7.04
C PHE A 146 4.34 5.27 -7.61
N THR A 147 4.96 4.11 -7.89
CA THR A 147 4.25 2.89 -8.30
C THR A 147 3.30 2.40 -7.20
N LEU A 148 3.72 2.48 -5.94
CA LEU A 148 2.88 2.16 -4.78
C LEU A 148 1.68 3.10 -4.70
N LEU A 149 1.89 4.41 -4.84
CA LEU A 149 0.81 5.41 -4.88
C LEU A 149 -0.19 5.10 -6.00
N GLY A 150 0.29 4.78 -7.20
CA GLY A 150 -0.58 4.36 -8.31
C GLY A 150 -1.41 3.13 -7.93
N LYS A 151 -0.76 2.06 -7.45
CA LYS A 151 -1.48 0.84 -7.04
C LYS A 151 -2.53 1.09 -5.95
N LEU A 152 -2.25 1.96 -4.98
CA LEU A 152 -3.21 2.34 -3.93
C LEU A 152 -4.37 3.15 -4.52
N LEU A 153 -4.11 4.14 -5.37
CA LEU A 153 -5.14 4.93 -6.05
C LEU A 153 -6.07 4.07 -6.92
N ALA A 154 -5.54 3.02 -7.55
CA ALA A 154 -6.33 2.12 -8.39
C ALA A 154 -7.39 1.33 -7.61
N THR A 155 -7.20 1.11 -6.31
CA THR A 155 -8.12 0.31 -5.47
C THR A 155 -8.80 1.12 -4.37
N ALA A 156 -8.34 2.35 -4.11
CA ALA A 156 -8.83 3.18 -3.02
C ALA A 156 -10.27 3.70 -3.24
N PRO A 157 -11.12 3.72 -2.19
CA PRO A 157 -12.39 4.40 -2.22
C PRO A 157 -12.20 5.93 -2.22
N LYS A 158 -13.23 6.66 -2.70
CA LYS A 158 -13.22 8.13 -2.80
C LYS A 158 -12.87 8.85 -1.48
N THR A 159 -13.17 8.24 -0.34
CA THR A 159 -12.85 8.75 1.00
C THR A 159 -11.36 8.94 1.23
N ASP A 160 -10.52 8.13 0.58
CA ASP A 160 -9.08 8.09 0.85
C ASP A 160 -8.30 8.98 -0.12
N HIS A 161 -8.97 9.56 -1.13
CA HIS A 161 -8.31 10.34 -2.17
C HIS A 161 -7.60 11.59 -1.63
N ALA A 162 -8.11 12.23 -0.57
CA ALA A 162 -7.47 13.39 0.05
C ALA A 162 -6.13 13.01 0.71
N VAL A 163 -6.09 11.86 1.40
CA VAL A 163 -4.88 11.32 2.03
C VAL A 163 -3.85 10.92 0.97
N LEU A 164 -4.31 10.27 -0.11
CA LEU A 164 -3.44 9.92 -1.25
C LEU A 164 -2.93 11.15 -2.01
N GLN A 165 -3.70 12.23 -2.07
CA GLN A 165 -3.22 13.52 -2.60
C GLN A 165 -2.14 14.13 -1.70
N SER A 166 -2.26 14.02 -0.38
CA SER A 166 -1.20 14.42 0.56
C SER A 166 0.08 13.61 0.33
N MET A 167 -0.05 12.30 0.13
CA MET A 167 1.06 11.41 -0.23
C MET A 167 1.75 11.86 -1.52
N ALA A 168 0.97 12.12 -2.57
CA ALA A 168 1.45 12.67 -3.85
C ALA A 168 2.27 13.95 -3.67
N ASN A 169 1.73 14.94 -2.94
CA ASN A 169 2.42 16.21 -2.71
C ASN A 169 3.73 16.03 -1.94
N LYS A 170 3.73 15.15 -0.93
CA LYS A 170 4.93 14.83 -0.16
C LYS A 170 6.00 14.17 -1.03
N LEU A 171 5.61 13.27 -1.93
CA LEU A 171 6.53 12.65 -2.90
C LEU A 171 7.11 13.70 -3.86
N VAL A 172 6.29 14.56 -4.44
CA VAL A 172 6.76 15.65 -5.33
C VAL A 172 7.81 16.53 -4.63
N SER A 173 7.54 16.90 -3.37
CA SER A 173 8.47 17.68 -2.55
C SER A 173 9.78 16.94 -2.24
N LEU A 174 9.69 15.68 -1.78
CA LEU A 174 10.84 14.87 -1.41
C LEU A 174 11.78 14.60 -2.60
N TYR A 175 11.22 14.32 -3.76
CA TYR A 175 11.98 13.98 -4.97
C TYR A 175 12.31 15.21 -5.83
N LYS A 176 11.98 16.43 -5.38
CA LYS A 176 12.23 17.70 -6.09
C LYS A 176 11.80 17.65 -7.56
N VAL A 177 10.60 17.11 -7.80
CA VAL A 177 10.05 17.01 -9.16
C VAL A 177 9.79 18.44 -9.69
N PRO A 178 10.21 18.79 -10.92
CA PRO A 178 10.06 20.15 -11.46
C PRO A 178 8.59 20.45 -11.80
N TRP A 179 7.82 20.87 -10.79
CA TRP A 179 6.37 21.10 -10.89
C TRP A 179 6.01 22.25 -11.85
N GLU A 180 6.82 23.29 -11.95
CA GLU A 180 6.60 24.45 -12.85
C GLU A 180 6.55 24.05 -14.34
N GLU A 181 7.31 23.02 -14.73
CA GLU A 181 7.33 22.51 -16.11
C GLU A 181 6.14 21.57 -16.39
N LEU A 182 5.59 20.96 -15.34
CA LEU A 182 4.50 19.99 -15.42
C LEU A 182 3.11 20.63 -15.21
N SER A 183 3.04 21.71 -14.44
CA SER A 183 1.79 22.42 -14.11
C SER A 183 1.14 23.06 -15.35
N ALA A 184 1.94 23.42 -16.35
CA ALA A 184 1.49 23.86 -17.67
C ALA A 184 0.62 22.81 -18.40
N PHE A 185 0.81 21.52 -18.11
CA PHE A 185 -0.01 20.43 -18.63
C PHE A 185 -1.29 20.19 -17.80
N THR A 186 -1.36 20.74 -16.58
CA THR A 186 -2.49 20.53 -15.64
C THR A 186 -3.51 21.66 -15.66
N ALA A 187 -3.08 22.89 -15.96
CA ALA A 187 -3.90 24.09 -15.84
C ALA A 187 -4.97 24.25 -16.93
N LYS A 188 -4.97 23.38 -17.96
CA LYS A 188 -5.85 23.57 -19.13
C LYS A 188 -7.21 22.87 -19.05
N ASP A 189 -7.38 21.87 -18.18
CA ASP A 189 -8.64 21.12 -18.05
C ASP A 189 -8.88 20.71 -16.60
N CYS A 190 -9.65 21.47 -15.82
CA CYS A 190 -9.97 21.03 -14.47
C CYS A 190 -11.25 21.63 -13.87
N GLU A 191 -12.35 20.87 -13.89
CA GLU A 191 -13.43 20.99 -12.88
C GLU A 191 -14.09 19.65 -12.49
N THR A 192 -13.56 18.48 -12.91
CA THR A 192 -14.24 17.18 -12.70
C THR A 192 -13.26 16.02 -12.49
N GLU A 193 -13.76 14.80 -12.30
CA GLU A 193 -13.06 13.49 -12.09
C GLU A 193 -11.74 13.31 -12.90
N ASN A 194 -11.58 14.05 -13.99
CA ASN A 194 -10.44 14.20 -14.89
C ASN A 194 -9.13 14.72 -14.26
N SER A 195 -9.15 15.50 -13.16
CA SER A 195 -7.90 15.98 -12.51
C SER A 195 -7.09 14.86 -11.84
N LYS A 196 -7.77 13.78 -11.45
CA LYS A 196 -7.16 12.57 -10.87
C LYS A 196 -6.53 11.67 -11.95
N LEU A 197 -7.02 11.75 -13.19
CA LEU A 197 -6.45 11.11 -14.37
C LEU A 197 -5.16 11.83 -14.82
N LEU A 198 -5.15 13.15 -14.73
CA LEU A 198 -4.06 14.03 -15.16
C LEU A 198 -2.81 13.91 -14.27
N PHE A 199 -2.99 13.75 -12.96
CA PHE A 199 -1.89 13.46 -12.03
C PHE A 199 -1.31 12.05 -12.26
N TYR A 200 -2.15 11.08 -12.60
CA TYR A 200 -1.76 9.72 -12.99
C TYR A 200 -0.93 9.71 -14.29
N MET A 201 -1.29 10.56 -15.27
CA MET A 201 -0.54 10.74 -16.53
C MET A 201 0.81 11.43 -16.33
N ILE A 202 0.94 12.30 -15.33
CA ILE A 202 2.20 13.00 -15.02
C ILE A 202 3.19 12.10 -14.27
N ALA A 203 2.71 11.25 -13.36
CA ALA A 203 3.57 10.28 -12.67
C ALA A 203 4.09 9.18 -13.62
N MET A 204 3.27 8.70 -14.57
CA MET A 204 3.68 7.72 -15.60
C MET A 204 4.64 8.30 -16.66
N ALA A 205 4.49 9.58 -17.03
CA ALA A 205 5.37 10.25 -18.00
C ALA A 205 6.80 10.48 -17.45
N LEU A 206 6.94 10.69 -16.14
CA LEU A 206 8.25 10.82 -15.46
C LEU A 206 9.02 9.49 -15.41
N GLU A 207 8.33 8.36 -15.25
CA GLU A 207 8.93 7.03 -15.20
C GLU A 207 9.50 6.63 -16.60
N SER A 208 8.77 6.92 -17.69
CA SER A 208 9.20 6.64 -19.08
C SER A 208 10.28 7.59 -19.64
N TYR A 209 10.40 8.80 -19.10
CA TYR A 209 11.39 9.79 -19.55
C TYR A 209 12.79 9.52 -18.98
N TYR A 210 12.91 9.20 -17.69
CA TYR A 210 14.21 8.88 -17.05
C TYR A 210 14.78 7.50 -17.43
N GLU A 211 13.98 6.61 -18.02
CA GLU A 211 14.45 5.36 -18.61
C GLU A 211 15.06 5.58 -20.01
N ARG A 212 14.47 6.45 -20.85
CA ARG A 212 15.00 6.84 -22.16
C ARG A 212 16.32 7.62 -22.09
N GLU A 213 16.48 8.52 -21.12
CA GLU A 213 17.74 9.24 -20.90
C GLU A 213 18.90 8.31 -20.49
N ARG A 214 18.61 7.27 -19.69
CA ARG A 214 19.60 6.26 -19.27
C ARG A 214 19.98 5.27 -20.37
N GLU A 215 19.06 4.94 -21.28
CA GLU A 215 19.39 4.14 -22.48
C GLU A 215 20.14 4.93 -23.55
N TYR A 216 19.86 6.23 -23.69
CA TYR A 216 20.59 7.14 -24.57
C TYR A 216 22.05 7.35 -24.10
N THR A 217 22.29 7.51 -22.80
CA THR A 217 23.67 7.60 -22.26
C THR A 217 24.42 6.27 -22.29
N ARG A 218 23.73 5.13 -22.27
CA ARG A 218 24.35 3.78 -22.38
C ARG A 218 24.64 3.34 -23.82
N SER A 219 23.96 3.90 -24.81
CA SER A 219 24.15 3.59 -26.24
C SER A 219 25.15 4.52 -26.96
N GLN A 220 25.58 5.59 -26.29
CA GLN A 220 26.64 6.47 -26.78
C GLN A 220 28.02 5.89 -26.43
N PRO A 221 28.94 5.70 -27.40
CA PRO A 221 30.31 5.28 -27.09
C PRO A 221 31.06 6.38 -26.32
N PRO A 222 32.03 6.03 -25.46
CA PRO A 222 32.77 7.02 -24.68
C PRO A 222 33.63 7.87 -25.62
N GLY A 223 33.23 9.13 -25.84
CA GLY A 223 34.02 10.09 -26.63
C GLY A 223 33.26 11.12 -27.47
N GLY A 224 31.92 11.10 -27.52
CA GLY A 224 31.15 12.13 -28.22
C GLY A 224 30.81 13.32 -27.32
N PHE A 225 31.44 14.48 -27.53
CA PHE A 225 30.99 15.74 -26.91
C PHE A 225 29.52 16.05 -27.32
N PRO A 226 28.67 16.52 -26.39
CA PRO A 226 27.30 16.89 -26.73
C PRO A 226 27.31 18.10 -27.67
N ARG A 227 26.86 17.91 -28.92
CA ARG A 227 26.46 19.04 -29.77
C ARG A 227 25.05 19.47 -29.36
N GLY A 228 24.95 20.69 -28.86
CA GLY A 228 23.72 21.49 -28.99
C GLY A 228 22.87 21.63 -27.73
N PHE A 229 23.34 22.41 -26.77
CA PHE A 229 22.60 23.59 -26.31
C PHE A 229 23.62 24.69 -26.04
N SER A 230 23.88 25.53 -27.05
CA SER A 230 24.63 26.76 -26.81
C SER A 230 23.72 27.69 -26.02
N TYR A 231 23.89 27.74 -24.70
CA TYR A 231 23.58 28.95 -23.96
C TYR A 231 24.57 30.02 -24.41
N SER A 232 24.21 30.81 -25.43
CA SER A 232 24.87 32.10 -25.61
C SER A 232 24.34 33.04 -24.54
N ARG A 233 25.25 33.40 -23.67
CA ARG A 233 25.15 34.29 -22.52
C ARG A 233 25.16 35.75 -23.00
N TYR A 234 24.44 36.61 -22.28
CA TYR A 234 24.62 38.06 -22.12
C TYR A 234 24.51 39.01 -23.34
N GLY A 235 23.75 40.09 -23.13
CA GLY A 235 24.23 41.46 -23.39
C GLY A 235 23.74 42.17 -24.65
N ASP A 236 23.05 43.29 -24.41
CA ASP A 236 23.03 44.54 -25.19
C ASP A 236 22.25 44.57 -26.53
N TYR A 237 21.07 45.19 -26.53
CA TYR A 237 20.80 46.59 -26.96
C TYR A 237 19.38 47.01 -26.60
#